data_AF-A0A533XUZ2-F1
#
_entry.id   AF-A0A533XUZ2-F1
#
_cell.length_a   1.000
_cell.length_b   1.000
_cell.length_c   1.000
_cell.angle_alpha   90.00
_cell.angle_beta   90.00
_cell.angle_gamma   90.00
#
_symmetry.space_group_name_H-M   'P 1'
#
loop_
_entity.id
_entity.type
_entity.pdbx_description
1 polymer ?
#
loop_
_entity_poly.entity_id
_entity_poly.type
_entity_poly.pdbx_seq_one_letter_code
_entity_poly.pdbx_strand_id
1 'polypeptide(L)'
;MNHEQLEENLSLYALGALDPDSVREMEQHLAAGCSACSILLQQYKAAVTMLPYALPLQTPPPTLKSRIMTALSGPAASTTSTRTDIPASPVPIPTAPPDLVSPRSFSRIPQDLPERPAPQPLPSRSESLTRQEQLRAASPALANVLEPLLKRLLRRNEFLTWREQLKAASPALATALGALLLGVGGYAVHQYNTFEAERTATARDRAEAAKSKLEIADLKSQLEDKQAALTKTTDELKRTVEALGTTREQLARHQEQITTLQAQLKTGRGPKGRKGAEVLLAGGEDLLRILSSPTAKMA
;
A
#
# COMPACT_ATOMS: atom_id res chain seq x y z
N MET A 1 -6.57 -17.53 19.67
CA MET A 1 -6.19 -16.39 18.81
C MET A 1 -6.59 -15.06 19.43
N ASN A 2 -5.88 -13.97 19.11
CA ASN A 2 -6.30 -12.61 19.46
C ASN A 2 -7.41 -12.12 18.50
N HIS A 3 -8.17 -11.11 18.90
CA HIS A 3 -9.30 -10.56 18.13
C HIS A 3 -8.88 -10.12 16.71
N GLU A 4 -7.76 -9.42 16.56
CA GLU A 4 -7.25 -8.95 15.25
C GLU A 4 -6.96 -10.11 14.28
N GLN A 5 -6.36 -11.19 14.76
CA GLN A 5 -6.08 -12.38 13.95
C GLN A 5 -7.37 -13.10 13.51
N LEU A 6 -8.43 -13.03 14.33
CA LEU A 6 -9.73 -13.59 13.98
C LEU A 6 -10.45 -12.70 12.96
N GLU A 7 -10.28 -11.38 13.05
CA GLU A 7 -10.83 -10.44 12.06
C GLU A 7 -10.24 -10.67 10.67
N GLU A 8 -8.92 -10.88 10.57
CA GLU A 8 -8.24 -11.17 9.29
C GLU A 8 -8.74 -12.49 8.65
N ASN A 9 -8.96 -13.51 9.48
CA ASN A 9 -9.41 -14.84 9.04
C ASN A 9 -10.92 -14.95 8.78
N LEU A 10 -11.67 -13.88 9.03
CA LEU A 10 -13.13 -13.87 8.97
C LEU A 10 -13.67 -14.00 7.55
N SER A 11 -12.91 -13.50 6.56
CA SER A 11 -13.18 -13.68 5.13
C SER A 11 -13.04 -15.15 4.69
N LEU A 12 -12.00 -15.84 5.16
CA LEU A 12 -11.77 -17.27 4.91
C LEU A 12 -12.84 -18.13 5.57
N TYR A 13 -13.25 -17.78 6.79
CA TYR A 13 -14.36 -18.42 7.46
C TYR A 13 -15.67 -18.28 6.67
N ALA A 14 -15.98 -17.07 6.16
CA ALA A 14 -17.17 -16.85 5.33
C ALA A 14 -17.16 -17.66 4.02
N LEU A 15 -15.99 -17.92 3.45
CA LEU A 15 -15.80 -18.76 2.26
C LEU A 15 -15.79 -20.27 2.57
N GLY A 16 -15.80 -20.67 3.85
CA GLY A 16 -15.66 -22.07 4.25
C GLY A 16 -14.26 -22.65 3.97
N ALA A 17 -13.24 -21.78 3.86
CA ALA A 17 -11.86 -22.13 3.51
C ALA A 17 -10.89 -22.09 4.72
N LEU A 18 -11.42 -21.94 5.93
CA LEU A 18 -10.64 -21.88 7.16
C LEU A 18 -10.30 -23.30 7.66
N ASP A 19 -9.12 -23.46 8.25
CA ASP A 19 -8.66 -24.73 8.85
C ASP A 19 -9.58 -25.17 10.02
N PRO A 20 -9.88 -26.47 10.18
CA PRO A 20 -10.79 -26.97 11.23
C PRO A 20 -10.42 -26.53 12.65
N ASP A 21 -9.15 -26.40 13.00
CA ASP A 21 -8.76 -25.94 14.34
C ASP A 21 -9.08 -24.45 14.52
N SER A 22 -8.86 -23.66 13.47
CA SER A 22 -9.17 -22.22 13.45
C SER A 22 -10.67 -21.92 13.39
N VAL A 23 -11.47 -22.81 12.79
CA VAL A 23 -12.95 -22.72 12.80
C VAL A 23 -13.49 -22.77 14.22
N ARG A 24 -12.96 -23.67 15.07
CA ARG A 24 -13.41 -23.80 16.46
C ARG A 24 -13.12 -22.55 17.28
N GLU A 25 -11.95 -21.94 17.09
CA GLU A 25 -11.60 -20.68 17.74
C GLU A 25 -12.49 -19.53 17.27
N MET A 26 -12.81 -19.48 15.97
CA MET A 26 -13.74 -18.50 15.39
C MET A 26 -15.15 -18.62 15.96
N GLU A 27 -15.68 -19.85 16.02
CA GLU A 27 -17.02 -20.10 16.57
C GLU A 27 -17.11 -19.76 18.05
N GLN A 28 -16.07 -20.05 18.83
CA GLN A 28 -15.98 -19.64 20.23
C GLN A 28 -15.99 -18.12 20.38
N HIS A 29 -15.25 -17.39 19.53
CA HIS A 29 -15.23 -15.94 19.55
C HIS A 29 -16.59 -15.32 19.17
N LEU A 30 -17.26 -15.87 18.17
CA LEU A 30 -18.60 -15.45 17.78
C LEU A 30 -19.63 -15.78 18.87
N ALA A 31 -19.52 -16.93 19.53
CA ALA A 31 -20.36 -17.32 20.66
C ALA A 31 -20.12 -16.45 21.90
N ALA A 32 -18.90 -15.92 22.08
CA ALA A 32 -18.58 -14.94 23.12
C ALA A 32 -19.25 -13.56 22.89
N GLY A 33 -19.89 -13.35 21.73
CA GLY A 33 -20.75 -12.19 21.49
C GLY A 33 -20.05 -10.95 20.92
N CYS A 34 -18.93 -11.10 20.21
CA CYS A 34 -18.27 -9.97 19.56
C CYS A 34 -19.16 -9.36 18.45
N SER A 35 -19.64 -8.14 18.67
CA SER A 35 -20.51 -7.43 17.72
C SER A 35 -19.78 -7.02 16.44
N ALA A 36 -18.52 -6.58 16.54
CA ALA A 36 -17.72 -6.17 15.38
C ALA A 36 -17.52 -7.33 14.39
N CYS A 37 -17.06 -8.48 14.88
CA CYS A 37 -16.87 -9.69 14.06
C CYS A 37 -18.18 -10.24 13.50
N SER A 38 -19.29 -10.20 14.25
CA SER A 38 -20.57 -10.70 13.75
C SER A 38 -21.16 -9.81 12.64
N ILE A 39 -21.02 -8.49 12.75
CA ILE A 39 -21.40 -7.54 11.69
C ILE A 39 -20.54 -7.76 10.44
N LEU A 40 -19.21 -7.82 10.62
CA LEU A 40 -18.28 -8.05 9.50
C LEU A 40 -18.56 -9.40 8.82
N LEU A 41 -18.90 -10.43 9.59
CA LEU A 41 -19.25 -11.76 9.06
C LEU A 41 -20.49 -11.71 8.19
N GLN A 42 -21.49 -10.94 8.60
CA GLN A 42 -22.71 -10.77 7.82
C GLN A 42 -22.43 -10.10 6.47
N GLN A 43 -21.52 -9.11 6.45
CA GLN A 43 -21.10 -8.45 5.21
C GLN A 43 -20.36 -9.41 4.28
N TYR A 44 -19.41 -10.20 4.79
CA TYR A 44 -18.73 -11.20 3.97
C TYR A 44 -19.68 -12.29 3.48
N LYS A 45 -20.59 -12.78 4.33
CA LYS A 45 -21.63 -13.74 3.91
C LYS A 45 -22.49 -13.19 2.77
N ALA A 46 -22.89 -11.92 2.84
CA ALA A 46 -23.63 -11.28 1.76
C ALA A 46 -22.82 -11.27 0.45
N ALA A 47 -21.53 -10.95 0.49
CA ALA A 47 -20.67 -11.01 -0.69
C ALA A 47 -20.52 -12.45 -1.23
N VAL A 48 -20.33 -13.44 -0.36
CA VAL A 48 -20.21 -14.86 -0.73
C VAL A 48 -21.50 -15.37 -1.37
N THR A 49 -22.68 -14.93 -0.93
CA THR A 49 -23.95 -15.32 -1.58
C THR A 49 -24.10 -14.80 -3.02
N MET A 50 -23.34 -13.76 -3.40
CA MET A 50 -23.35 -13.22 -4.76
C MET A 50 -22.38 -13.96 -5.70
N LEU A 51 -21.34 -14.60 -5.15
CA LEU A 51 -20.28 -15.27 -5.91
C LEU A 51 -20.80 -16.33 -6.90
N PRO A 52 -21.77 -17.20 -6.54
CA PRO A 52 -22.31 -18.20 -7.47
C PRO A 52 -22.91 -17.62 -8.74
N TYR A 53 -23.42 -16.38 -8.69
CA TYR A 53 -24.01 -15.72 -9.87
C TYR A 53 -22.97 -15.23 -10.87
N ALA A 54 -21.69 -15.15 -10.48
CA ALA A 54 -20.59 -14.85 -11.39
C ALA A 54 -20.07 -16.09 -12.13
N LEU A 55 -20.50 -17.30 -11.73
CA LEU A 55 -20.07 -18.54 -12.37
C LEU A 55 -20.95 -18.85 -13.60
N PRO A 56 -20.39 -19.51 -14.64
CA PRO A 56 -21.19 -19.99 -15.76
C PRO A 56 -22.23 -21.01 -15.27
N LEU A 57 -23.45 -20.92 -15.81
CA LEU A 57 -24.52 -21.86 -15.50
C LEU A 57 -24.13 -23.27 -15.97
N GLN A 58 -24.09 -24.21 -15.02
CA GLN A 58 -23.91 -25.62 -15.30
C GLN A 58 -25.26 -26.32 -15.38
N THR A 59 -25.45 -27.15 -16.40
CA THR A 59 -26.70 -27.93 -16.54
C THR A 59 -26.65 -29.11 -15.57
N PRO A 60 -27.55 -29.19 -14.58
CA PRO A 60 -27.57 -30.31 -13.64
C PRO A 60 -28.07 -31.60 -14.33
N PRO A 61 -27.68 -32.79 -13.83
CA PRO A 61 -28.21 -34.05 -14.32
C PRO A 61 -29.75 -34.10 -14.18
N PRO A 62 -30.48 -34.65 -15.17
CA PRO A 62 -31.95 -34.60 -15.19
C PRO A 62 -32.60 -35.37 -14.03
N THR A 63 -31.89 -36.34 -13.47
CA THR A 63 -32.33 -37.15 -12.33
C THR A 63 -32.08 -36.48 -10.97
N LEU A 64 -31.36 -35.35 -10.92
CA LEU A 64 -31.02 -34.68 -9.67
C LEU A 64 -32.28 -34.13 -8.98
N LYS A 65 -33.17 -33.49 -9.74
CA LYS A 65 -34.39 -32.88 -9.21
C LYS A 65 -35.31 -33.93 -8.57
N SER A 66 -35.54 -35.06 -9.23
CA SER A 66 -36.36 -36.13 -8.66
C SER A 66 -35.73 -36.70 -7.39
N ARG A 67 -34.42 -36.96 -7.38
CA ARG A 67 -33.70 -37.43 -6.18
C ARG A 67 -33.84 -36.47 -4.99
N ILE A 68 -33.70 -35.16 -5.21
CA ILE A 68 -33.86 -34.15 -4.14
C ILE A 68 -35.31 -34.12 -3.65
N MET A 69 -36.28 -34.09 -4.56
CA MET A 69 -37.71 -34.08 -4.17
C MET A 69 -38.11 -35.33 -3.41
N THR A 70 -37.60 -36.51 -3.80
CA THR A 70 -37.80 -37.77 -3.05
C THR A 70 -37.13 -37.72 -1.68
N ALA A 71 -35.90 -37.19 -1.58
CA ALA A 71 -35.21 -37.04 -0.29
C ALA A 71 -35.94 -36.09 0.68
N LEU A 72 -36.57 -35.03 0.17
CA LEU A 72 -37.40 -34.13 0.98
C LEU A 72 -38.77 -34.71 1.36
N SER A 73 -39.32 -35.64 0.55
CA SER A 73 -40.65 -36.23 0.76
C SER A 73 -40.63 -37.53 1.54
N GLY A 74 -39.47 -38.17 1.71
CA GLY A 74 -39.33 -39.37 2.53
C GLY A 74 -39.41 -39.03 4.02
N PRO A 75 -39.83 -39.98 4.89
CA PRO A 75 -39.67 -39.80 6.32
C PRO A 75 -38.18 -39.54 6.57
N ALA A 76 -37.87 -38.52 7.36
CA ALA A 76 -36.52 -38.14 7.73
C ALA A 76 -35.84 -39.32 8.43
N ALA A 77 -35.31 -40.25 7.64
CA ALA A 77 -34.33 -41.21 8.10
C ALA A 77 -33.12 -40.36 8.42
N SER A 78 -32.96 -40.09 9.71
CA SER A 78 -31.79 -39.47 10.29
C SER A 78 -30.56 -40.15 9.73
N THR A 79 -29.95 -39.56 8.72
CA THR A 79 -28.55 -39.80 8.44
C THR A 79 -27.79 -39.01 9.49
N THR A 80 -27.78 -39.55 10.71
CA THR A 80 -26.51 -39.71 11.42
C THR A 80 -25.65 -40.47 10.42
N SER A 81 -24.91 -39.71 9.61
CA SER A 81 -23.76 -40.24 8.91
C SER A 81 -22.80 -40.62 10.03
N THR A 82 -22.92 -41.86 10.49
CA THR A 82 -21.90 -42.52 11.27
C THR A 82 -20.66 -42.42 10.40
N ARG A 83 -19.79 -41.46 10.74
CA ARG A 83 -18.40 -41.42 10.32
C ARG A 83 -17.81 -42.73 10.80
N THR A 84 -17.98 -43.76 9.97
CA THR A 84 -17.26 -45.00 10.08
C THR A 84 -15.85 -44.60 9.69
N ASP A 85 -14.97 -44.60 10.69
CA ASP A 85 -13.53 -44.58 10.49
C ASP A 85 -13.16 -45.69 9.51
N ILE A 86 -13.06 -45.31 8.24
CA ILE A 86 -12.27 -46.06 7.27
C ILE A 86 -10.85 -45.54 7.48
N PRO A 87 -9.92 -46.36 8.02
CA PRO A 87 -8.52 -45.96 8.03
C PRO A 87 -8.11 -45.67 6.59
N ALA A 88 -7.59 -44.47 6.36
CA ALA A 88 -7.06 -44.05 5.07
C ALA A 88 -5.98 -45.04 4.64
N SER A 89 -6.36 -46.01 3.82
CA SER A 89 -5.42 -46.81 3.06
C SER A 89 -5.02 -46.00 1.83
N PRO A 90 -3.72 -45.90 1.53
CA PRO A 90 -3.18 -44.95 0.58
C PRO A 90 -3.64 -45.27 -0.83
N VAL A 91 -4.15 -44.26 -1.53
CA VAL A 91 -4.42 -44.32 -2.97
C VAL A 91 -3.09 -44.58 -3.70
N PRO A 92 -3.00 -45.59 -4.58
CA PRO A 92 -1.77 -45.89 -5.30
C PRO A 92 -1.44 -44.78 -6.31
N ILE A 93 -0.23 -44.25 -6.17
CA ILE A 93 0.40 -43.34 -7.14
C ILE A 93 0.65 -44.13 -8.43
N PRO A 94 0.25 -43.64 -9.62
CA PRO A 94 0.67 -44.23 -10.89
C PRO A 94 2.20 -44.21 -10.98
N THR A 95 2.80 -45.39 -10.97
CA THR A 95 4.23 -45.61 -11.10
C THR A 95 4.67 -45.15 -12.51
N ALA A 96 5.45 -44.07 -12.57
CA ALA A 96 6.24 -43.74 -13.76
C ALA A 96 7.37 -44.78 -13.90
N PRO A 97 7.73 -45.21 -15.11
CA PRO A 97 8.86 -46.11 -15.32
C PRO A 97 10.20 -45.40 -15.01
N PRO A 98 11.22 -46.15 -14.56
CA PRO A 98 12.55 -45.58 -14.39
C PRO A 98 13.20 -45.46 -15.76
N ASP A 99 13.69 -44.28 -16.10
CA ASP A 99 15.10 -44.16 -16.49
C ASP A 99 15.49 -42.69 -16.72
N LEU A 100 16.48 -42.29 -15.94
CA LEU A 100 17.57 -41.38 -16.28
C LEU A 100 17.19 -39.95 -16.71
N VAL A 101 17.46 -38.98 -15.83
CA VAL A 101 18.48 -37.91 -16.04
C VAL A 101 18.52 -36.96 -14.82
N SER A 102 19.74 -36.73 -14.34
CA SER A 102 20.15 -35.86 -13.23
C SER A 102 19.64 -34.40 -13.33
N PRO A 103 19.49 -33.67 -12.21
CA PRO A 103 18.98 -32.30 -12.22
C PRO A 103 20.00 -31.32 -12.81
N ARG A 104 19.66 -30.72 -13.96
CA ARG A 104 20.35 -29.53 -14.46
C ARG A 104 19.91 -28.31 -13.66
N SER A 105 20.90 -27.63 -13.11
CA SER A 105 20.85 -26.27 -12.58
C SER A 105 20.03 -25.34 -13.49
N PHE A 106 18.88 -24.88 -13.00
CA PHE A 106 18.12 -23.79 -13.62
C PHE A 106 18.73 -22.45 -13.19
N SER A 107 19.90 -22.14 -13.74
CA SER A 107 20.40 -20.76 -13.86
C SER A 107 20.58 -20.43 -15.33
N ARG A 108 19.46 -20.14 -16.01
CA ARG A 108 19.42 -19.22 -17.14
C ARG A 108 17.97 -18.94 -17.53
N ILE A 109 17.50 -17.73 -17.23
CA ILE A 109 16.30 -17.16 -17.85
C ILE A 109 16.69 -16.83 -19.30
N PRO A 110 16.00 -17.36 -20.34
CA PRO A 110 16.17 -16.88 -21.71
C PRO A 110 15.65 -15.44 -21.82
N GLN A 111 16.51 -14.51 -22.27
CA GLN A 111 16.19 -13.08 -22.41
C GLN A 111 15.47 -12.70 -23.71
N ASP A 112 14.93 -13.65 -24.47
CA ASP A 112 14.20 -13.35 -25.71
C ASP A 112 12.74 -13.81 -25.58
N LEU A 113 11.94 -12.97 -24.93
CA LEU A 113 10.48 -12.97 -25.10
C LEU A 113 10.14 -11.85 -26.09
N PRO A 114 9.37 -12.11 -27.17
CA PRO A 114 8.92 -11.05 -28.07
C PRO A 114 8.15 -10.00 -27.27
N GLU A 115 8.50 -8.74 -27.50
CA GLU A 115 7.97 -7.57 -26.83
C GLU A 115 6.43 -7.60 -26.82
N ARG A 116 5.85 -7.71 -25.64
CA ARG A 116 4.40 -7.66 -25.45
C ARG A 116 3.94 -6.26 -25.89
N PRO A 117 2.96 -6.13 -26.81
CA PRO A 117 2.43 -4.81 -27.17
C PRO A 117 1.97 -4.10 -25.90
N ALA A 118 2.27 -2.80 -25.81
CA ALA A 118 1.92 -1.96 -24.67
C ALA A 118 0.45 -2.18 -24.24
N PRO A 119 0.15 -2.17 -22.92
CA PRO A 119 -1.22 -2.20 -22.47
C PRO A 119 -1.97 -1.05 -23.13
N GLN A 120 -3.00 -1.40 -23.91
CA GLN A 120 -3.88 -0.41 -24.52
C GLN A 120 -4.42 0.49 -23.39
N PRO A 121 -4.46 1.82 -23.57
CA PRO A 121 -5.04 2.69 -22.58
C PRO A 121 -6.47 2.23 -22.34
N LEU A 122 -6.79 1.95 -21.07
CA LEU A 122 -8.14 1.68 -20.60
C LEU A 122 -9.08 2.70 -21.25
N PRO A 123 -10.22 2.27 -21.84
CA PRO A 123 -11.18 3.20 -22.39
C PRO A 123 -11.54 4.22 -21.31
N SER A 124 -11.27 5.47 -21.64
CA SER A 124 -11.63 6.63 -20.84
C SER A 124 -13.12 6.59 -20.55
N ARG A 125 -13.47 6.36 -19.28
CA ARG A 125 -14.45 7.14 -18.51
C ARG A 125 -15.56 7.83 -19.34
N SER A 126 -16.30 7.06 -20.13
CA SER A 126 -17.41 7.59 -20.96
C SER A 126 -18.58 6.63 -21.14
N GLU A 127 -18.49 5.41 -20.65
CA GLU A 127 -19.67 4.55 -20.46
C GLU A 127 -20.12 4.59 -19.01
N SER A 128 -20.46 5.79 -18.52
CA SER A 128 -21.46 5.86 -17.47
C SER A 128 -22.78 5.43 -18.11
N LEU A 129 -22.98 4.12 -18.27
CA LEU A 129 -24.32 3.55 -18.37
C LEU A 129 -25.11 4.21 -17.26
N THR A 130 -26.07 5.03 -17.64
CA THR A 130 -26.89 5.71 -16.66
C THR A 130 -27.47 4.63 -15.75
N ARG A 131 -27.52 4.86 -14.44
CA ARG A 131 -28.07 3.88 -13.47
C ARG A 131 -29.40 3.26 -13.94
N GLN A 132 -30.15 4.02 -14.74
CA GLN A 132 -31.38 3.64 -15.43
C GLN A 132 -31.21 2.49 -16.44
N GLU A 133 -30.12 2.47 -17.20
CA GLU A 133 -29.78 1.47 -18.20
C GLU A 133 -29.33 0.16 -17.55
N GLN A 134 -28.56 0.27 -16.47
CA GLN A 134 -28.13 -0.88 -15.66
C GLN A 134 -29.30 -1.53 -14.90
N LEU A 135 -30.28 -0.74 -14.45
CA LEU A 135 -31.53 -1.25 -13.88
C LEU A 135 -32.45 -1.88 -14.94
N ARG A 136 -32.48 -1.32 -16.17
CA ARG A 136 -33.26 -1.86 -17.30
C ARG A 136 -32.70 -3.20 -17.80
N ALA A 137 -31.38 -3.36 -17.80
CA ALA A 137 -30.72 -4.63 -18.10
C ALA A 137 -30.98 -5.71 -17.03
N ALA A 138 -31.07 -5.31 -15.75
CA ALA A 138 -31.28 -6.23 -14.64
C ALA A 138 -32.71 -6.80 -14.53
N SER A 139 -33.73 -6.11 -15.07
CA SER A 139 -35.13 -6.57 -14.98
C SER A 139 -36.05 -5.98 -16.08
N PRO A 140 -35.99 -6.49 -17.32
CA PRO A 140 -36.80 -5.95 -18.43
C PRO A 140 -38.31 -6.06 -18.18
N ALA A 141 -38.75 -7.06 -17.41
CA ALA A 141 -40.15 -7.27 -17.05
C ALA A 141 -40.69 -6.19 -16.09
N LEU A 142 -39.90 -5.73 -15.11
CA LEU A 142 -40.30 -4.66 -14.21
C LEU A 142 -40.22 -3.29 -14.88
N ALA A 143 -39.23 -3.07 -15.75
CA ALA A 143 -39.11 -1.84 -16.52
C ALA A 143 -40.34 -1.59 -17.40
N ASN A 144 -40.82 -2.60 -18.14
CA ASN A 144 -41.96 -2.45 -19.04
C ASN A 144 -43.30 -2.22 -18.31
N VAL A 145 -43.43 -2.67 -17.04
CA VAL A 145 -44.65 -2.48 -16.24
C VAL A 145 -44.60 -1.18 -15.43
N LEU A 146 -43.45 -0.85 -14.83
CA LEU A 146 -43.32 0.37 -14.03
C LEU A 146 -43.19 1.62 -14.89
N GLU A 147 -42.58 1.58 -16.07
CA GLU A 147 -42.33 2.77 -16.87
C GLU A 147 -43.61 3.52 -17.34
N PRO A 148 -44.69 2.85 -17.81
CA PRO A 148 -45.94 3.55 -18.09
C PRO A 148 -46.63 4.06 -16.82
N LEU A 149 -46.50 3.33 -15.70
CA LEU A 149 -47.07 3.71 -14.41
C LEU A 149 -46.34 4.93 -13.82
N LEU A 150 -45.00 4.95 -13.87
CA LEU A 150 -44.16 6.09 -13.51
C LEU A 150 -44.42 7.28 -14.40
N LYS A 151 -44.54 7.10 -15.73
CA LYS A 151 -44.85 8.21 -16.65
C LYS A 151 -46.22 8.82 -16.36
N ARG A 152 -47.20 8.01 -15.95
CA ARG A 152 -48.53 8.46 -15.53
C ARG A 152 -48.51 9.16 -14.16
N LEU A 153 -47.66 8.71 -13.24
CA LEU A 153 -47.41 9.33 -11.94
C LEU A 153 -46.57 10.63 -12.05
N LEU A 154 -45.65 10.72 -13.02
CA LEU A 154 -44.81 11.88 -13.30
C LEU A 154 -45.54 12.98 -14.07
N ARG A 155 -46.66 12.67 -14.75
CA ARG A 155 -47.59 13.70 -15.21
C ARG A 155 -48.29 14.30 -14.00
N ARG A 156 -47.57 15.26 -13.38
CA ARG A 156 -47.89 15.94 -12.13
C ARG A 156 -49.35 16.41 -12.04
N ASN A 157 -49.98 16.75 -13.17
CA ASN A 157 -51.40 17.12 -13.23
C ASN A 157 -52.38 15.93 -13.13
N GLU A 158 -52.12 14.80 -13.81
CA GLU A 158 -53.03 13.64 -13.79
C GLU A 158 -52.98 12.90 -12.45
N PHE A 159 -51.82 12.90 -11.80
CA PHE A 159 -51.67 12.31 -10.47
C PHE A 159 -52.40 13.11 -9.39
N LEU A 160 -52.36 14.44 -9.46
CA LEU A 160 -53.07 15.30 -8.52
C LEU A 160 -54.58 15.15 -8.65
N THR A 161 -55.12 15.09 -9.87
CA THR A 161 -56.56 14.89 -10.10
C THR A 161 -57.02 13.51 -9.64
N TRP A 162 -56.24 12.46 -9.90
CA TRP A 162 -56.50 11.11 -9.40
C TRP A 162 -56.44 11.03 -7.87
N ARG A 163 -55.51 11.75 -7.24
CA ARG A 163 -55.38 11.82 -5.78
C ARG A 163 -56.58 12.51 -5.13
N GLU A 164 -57.09 13.58 -5.74
CA GLU A 164 -58.31 14.25 -5.26
C GLU A 164 -59.55 13.36 -5.45
N GLN A 165 -59.65 12.60 -6.55
CA GLN A 165 -60.71 11.58 -6.73
C GLN A 165 -60.64 10.47 -5.67
N LEU A 166 -59.45 9.98 -5.34
CA LEU A 166 -59.26 8.98 -4.28
C LEU A 166 -59.56 9.52 -2.88
N LYS A 167 -59.25 10.80 -2.64
CA LYS A 167 -59.53 11.46 -1.36
C LYS A 167 -61.03 11.67 -1.16
N ALA A 168 -61.76 11.95 -2.24
CA ALA A 168 -63.22 12.01 -2.26
C ALA A 168 -63.87 10.62 -2.10
N ALA A 169 -63.28 9.57 -2.68
CA ALA A 169 -63.80 8.21 -2.60
C ALA A 169 -63.50 7.51 -1.26
N SER A 170 -62.31 7.72 -0.69
CA SER A 170 -61.88 7.07 0.55
C SER A 170 -60.76 7.86 1.27
N PRO A 171 -61.09 8.66 2.29
CA PRO A 171 -60.09 9.51 2.97
C PRO A 171 -59.03 8.69 3.73
N ALA A 172 -59.36 7.48 4.18
CA ALA A 172 -58.45 6.60 4.92
C ALA A 172 -57.29 6.05 4.06
N LEU A 173 -57.53 5.76 2.78
CA LEU A 173 -56.46 5.29 1.88
C LEU A 173 -55.53 6.44 1.45
N ALA A 174 -56.06 7.65 1.33
CA ALA A 174 -55.27 8.83 0.97
C ALA A 174 -54.25 9.20 2.05
N THR A 175 -54.61 9.11 3.34
CA THR A 175 -53.69 9.37 4.45
C THR A 175 -52.64 8.26 4.57
N ALA A 176 -53.02 7.00 4.39
CA ALA A 176 -52.09 5.86 4.39
C ALA A 176 -51.04 5.97 3.28
N LEU A 177 -51.44 6.31 2.05
CA LEU A 177 -50.52 6.53 0.94
C LEU A 177 -49.61 7.75 1.17
N GLY A 178 -50.14 8.83 1.74
CA GLY A 178 -49.34 10.01 2.10
C GLY A 178 -48.25 9.70 3.13
N ALA A 179 -48.60 8.95 4.19
CA ALA A 179 -47.65 8.51 5.21
C ALA A 179 -46.57 7.58 4.63
N LEU A 180 -46.96 6.68 3.71
CA LEU A 180 -46.03 5.78 3.04
C LEU A 180 -45.04 6.55 2.15
N LEU A 181 -45.50 7.54 1.37
CA LEU A 181 -44.63 8.38 0.55
C LEU A 181 -43.68 9.23 1.38
N LEU A 182 -44.14 9.77 2.52
CA LEU A 182 -43.27 10.48 3.47
C LEU A 182 -42.23 9.56 4.09
N GLY A 183 -42.61 8.33 4.47
CA GLY A 183 -41.68 7.33 5.00
C GLY A 183 -40.62 6.91 3.97
N VAL A 184 -41.03 6.61 2.74
CA VAL A 184 -40.10 6.24 1.65
C VAL A 184 -39.21 7.43 1.26
N GLY A 185 -39.77 8.63 1.19
CA GLY A 185 -39.00 9.85 0.92
C GLY A 185 -37.98 10.16 2.01
N GLY A 186 -38.37 10.06 3.28
CA GLY A 186 -37.48 10.22 4.42
C GLY A 186 -36.37 9.17 4.46
N TYR A 187 -36.70 7.90 4.17
CA TYR A 187 -35.72 6.82 4.08
C TYR A 187 -34.75 7.02 2.91
N ALA A 188 -35.22 7.50 1.75
CA ALA A 188 -34.35 7.80 0.61
C ALA A 188 -33.39 8.96 0.92
N VAL A 189 -33.85 10.01 1.62
CA VAL A 189 -32.98 11.11 2.07
C VAL A 189 -31.97 10.63 3.12
N HIS A 190 -32.39 9.79 4.06
CA HIS A 190 -31.49 9.17 5.03
C HIS A 190 -30.40 8.35 4.32
N GLN A 191 -30.78 7.51 3.37
CA GLN A 191 -29.84 6.69 2.58
C GLN A 191 -28.92 7.52 1.68
N TYR A 192 -29.40 8.65 1.17
CA TYR A 192 -28.56 9.58 0.41
C TYR A 192 -27.51 10.25 1.31
N ASN A 193 -27.91 10.68 2.52
CA ASN A 193 -27.02 11.33 3.47
C ASN A 193 -25.94 10.39 4.02
N THR A 194 -26.29 9.14 4.34
CA THR A 194 -25.31 8.14 4.79
C THR A 194 -24.28 7.83 3.69
N PHE A 195 -24.74 7.72 2.44
CA PHE A 195 -23.86 7.44 1.31
C PHE A 195 -22.94 8.62 0.94
N GLU A 196 -23.41 9.86 1.05
CA GLU A 196 -22.56 11.05 0.86
C GLU A 196 -21.54 11.23 2.01
N ALA A 197 -21.87 10.83 3.24
CA ALA A 197 -20.92 10.80 4.35
C ALA A 197 -19.75 9.85 4.08
N GLU A 198 -20.01 8.66 3.56
CA GLU A 198 -18.97 7.70 3.15
C GLU A 198 -18.12 8.24 1.99
N ARG A 199 -18.74 8.89 0.99
CA ARG A 199 -18.02 9.49 -0.14
C ARG A 199 -17.06 10.59 0.29
N THR A 200 -17.49 11.47 1.19
CA THR A 200 -16.65 12.57 1.67
C THR A 200 -15.56 12.10 2.64
N ALA A 201 -15.80 11.06 3.44
CA ALA A 201 -14.79 10.43 4.26
C ALA A 201 -13.63 9.88 3.40
N THR A 202 -13.95 9.07 2.39
CA THR A 202 -12.90 8.50 1.50
C THR A 202 -12.16 9.54 0.66
N ALA A 203 -12.75 10.72 0.43
CA ALA A 203 -12.05 11.82 -0.24
C ALA A 203 -11.04 12.51 0.69
N ARG A 204 -11.38 12.70 1.98
CA ARG A 204 -10.45 13.23 2.99
C ARG A 204 -9.30 12.27 3.25
N ASP A 205 -9.59 10.99 3.42
CA ASP A 205 -8.56 9.97 3.65
C ASP A 205 -7.53 9.93 2.50
N ARG A 206 -8.00 10.07 1.25
CA ARG A 206 -7.11 10.18 0.09
C ARG A 206 -6.30 11.47 0.07
N ALA A 207 -6.88 12.59 0.50
CA ALA A 207 -6.17 13.86 0.59
C ALA A 207 -5.09 13.83 1.69
N GLU A 208 -5.38 13.23 2.84
CA GLU A 208 -4.42 13.02 3.92
C GLU A 208 -3.30 12.06 3.51
N ALA A 209 -3.64 10.96 2.83
CA ALA A 209 -2.66 10.04 2.25
C ALA A 209 -1.81 10.70 1.15
N ALA A 210 -2.35 11.66 0.40
CA ALA A 210 -1.57 12.43 -0.56
C ALA A 210 -0.61 13.41 0.15
N LYS A 211 -1.06 14.05 1.22
CA LYS A 211 -0.23 14.96 2.03
C LYS A 211 0.94 14.23 2.69
N SER A 212 0.70 13.08 3.31
CA SER A 212 1.77 12.29 3.93
C SER A 212 2.80 11.81 2.90
N LYS A 213 2.38 11.49 1.67
CA LYS A 213 3.33 11.16 0.57
C LYS A 213 4.23 12.34 0.18
N LEU A 214 3.69 13.56 0.17
CA LEU A 214 4.49 14.75 -0.09
C LEU A 214 5.51 14.99 1.03
N GLU A 215 5.10 14.81 2.29
CA GLU A 215 6.00 14.92 3.45
C GLU A 215 7.12 13.86 3.40
N ILE A 216 6.81 12.62 3.02
CA ILE A 216 7.81 11.56 2.84
C ILE A 216 8.80 11.93 1.71
N ALA A 217 8.31 12.46 0.60
CA ALA A 217 9.15 12.89 -0.52
C ALA A 217 10.09 14.04 -0.11
N ASP A 218 9.58 15.01 0.66
CA ASP A 218 10.36 16.12 1.20
C ASP A 218 11.46 15.64 2.16
N LEU A 219 11.11 14.78 3.12
CA LEU A 219 12.09 14.19 4.04
C LEU A 219 13.18 13.40 3.31
N LYS A 220 12.82 12.71 2.23
CA LYS A 220 13.79 12.01 1.40
C LYS A 220 14.76 12.98 0.72
N SER A 221 14.26 14.07 0.14
CA SER A 221 15.11 15.13 -0.44
C SER A 221 16.05 15.71 0.61
N GLN A 222 15.55 15.98 1.82
CA GLN A 222 16.38 16.47 2.92
C GLN A 222 17.49 15.48 3.31
N LEU A 223 17.21 14.18 3.31
CA LEU A 223 18.24 13.16 3.58
C LEU A 223 19.31 13.13 2.49
N GLU A 224 18.93 13.23 1.23
CA GLU A 224 19.87 13.29 0.10
C GLU A 224 20.76 14.54 0.17
N ASP A 225 20.19 15.70 0.50
CA ASP A 225 20.94 16.95 0.70
C ASP A 225 21.90 16.87 1.88
N LYS A 226 21.47 16.26 3.00
CA LYS A 226 22.33 16.03 4.17
C LYS A 226 23.47 15.08 3.84
N GLN A 227 23.21 14.02 3.07
CA GLN A 227 24.26 13.11 2.60
C GLN A 227 25.27 13.84 1.72
N ALA A 228 24.81 14.67 0.77
CA ALA A 228 25.68 15.49 -0.07
C ALA A 228 26.51 16.51 0.72
N ALA A 229 25.94 17.07 1.80
CA ALA A 229 26.68 17.96 2.70
C ALA A 229 27.77 17.19 3.49
N LEU A 230 27.48 15.97 3.94
CA LEU A 230 28.45 15.11 4.61
C LEU A 230 29.60 14.67 3.68
N THR A 231 29.31 14.35 2.42
CA THR A 231 30.38 14.02 1.46
C THR A 231 31.24 15.26 1.17
N LYS A 232 30.63 16.43 1.01
CA LYS A 232 31.36 17.69 0.81
C LYS A 232 32.30 18.00 1.98
N THR A 233 31.82 17.87 3.23
CA THR A 233 32.65 18.08 4.42
C THR A 233 33.75 17.03 4.55
N THR A 234 33.48 15.78 4.15
CA THR A 234 34.49 14.71 4.07
C THR A 234 35.59 15.06 3.07
N ASP A 235 35.23 15.56 1.89
CA ASP A 235 36.20 15.98 0.87
C ASP A 235 37.04 17.18 1.33
N GLU A 236 36.43 18.12 2.06
CA GLU A 236 37.14 19.26 2.64
C GLU A 236 38.14 18.80 3.72
N LEU A 237 37.75 17.85 4.57
CA LEU A 237 38.67 17.22 5.52
C LEU A 237 39.83 16.53 4.81
N LYS A 238 39.56 15.79 3.73
CA LYS A 238 40.62 15.11 2.95
C LYS A 238 41.61 16.11 2.37
N ARG A 239 41.13 17.22 1.80
CA ARG A 239 41.99 18.30 1.26
C ARG A 239 42.85 18.94 2.35
N THR A 240 42.30 19.18 3.54
CA THR A 240 43.08 19.75 4.65
C THR A 240 44.15 18.76 5.17
N VAL A 241 43.84 17.46 5.20
CA VAL A 241 44.83 16.42 5.53
C VAL A 241 45.95 16.35 4.49
N GLU A 242 45.62 16.41 3.20
CA GLU A 242 46.62 16.46 2.13
C GLU A 242 47.50 17.72 2.22
N ALA A 243 46.90 18.88 2.51
CA ALA A 243 47.63 20.12 2.75
C ALA A 243 48.59 20.01 3.95
N LEU A 244 48.14 19.42 5.07
CA LEU A 244 49.00 19.15 6.24
C LEU A 244 50.14 18.16 5.92
N GLY A 245 49.91 17.20 5.02
CA GLY A 245 50.96 16.31 4.52
C GLY A 245 52.06 17.07 3.79
N THR A 246 51.69 18.03 2.92
CA THR A 246 52.66 18.84 2.17
C THR A 246 53.46 19.80 3.06
N THR A 247 52.84 20.40 4.08
CA THR A 247 53.55 21.28 5.02
C THR A 247 54.52 20.48 5.90
N ARG A 248 54.14 19.27 6.33
CA ARG A 248 55.04 18.37 7.06
C ARG A 248 56.28 18.00 6.23
N GLU A 249 56.09 17.71 4.95
CA GLU A 249 57.17 17.41 4.01
C GLU A 249 58.11 18.63 3.82
N GLN A 250 57.56 19.84 3.74
CA GLN A 250 58.36 21.07 3.69
C GLN A 250 59.20 21.26 4.97
N LEU A 251 58.62 21.01 6.16
CA LEU A 251 59.36 21.05 7.41
C LEU A 251 60.51 20.02 7.44
N ALA A 252 60.28 18.81 6.94
CA ALA A 252 61.32 17.79 6.85
C ALA A 252 62.50 18.25 5.99
N ARG A 253 62.21 18.84 4.81
CA ARG A 253 63.26 19.42 3.94
C ARG A 253 64.02 20.56 4.58
N HIS A 254 63.33 21.47 5.28
CA HIS A 254 64.00 22.54 6.00
C HIS A 254 64.90 22.01 7.12
N GLN A 255 64.49 20.94 7.80
CA GLN A 255 65.32 20.30 8.82
C GLN A 255 66.59 19.69 8.21
N GLU A 256 66.49 19.03 7.05
CA GLU A 256 67.66 18.52 6.32
C GLU A 256 68.60 19.65 5.90
N GLN A 257 68.08 20.76 5.38
CA GLN A 257 68.87 21.95 5.06
C GLN A 257 69.62 22.51 6.28
N ILE A 258 68.97 22.57 7.45
CA ILE A 258 69.62 23.02 8.69
C ILE A 258 70.75 22.05 9.08
N THR A 259 70.50 20.74 9.05
CA THR A 259 71.53 19.75 9.42
C THR A 259 72.73 19.77 8.47
N THR A 260 72.51 19.95 7.17
CA THR A 260 73.59 20.07 6.18
C THR A 260 74.39 21.36 6.35
N LEU A 261 73.74 22.50 6.57
CA LEU A 261 74.42 23.78 6.87
C LEU A 261 75.22 23.70 8.17
N GLN A 262 74.69 23.05 9.21
CA GLN A 262 75.41 22.82 10.46
C GLN A 262 76.65 21.94 10.27
N ALA A 263 76.59 20.91 9.41
CA ALA A 263 77.74 20.09 9.07
C ALA A 263 78.83 20.90 8.34
N GLN A 264 78.45 21.74 7.37
CA GLN A 264 79.37 22.63 6.66
C GLN A 264 80.08 23.63 7.60
N LEU A 265 79.34 24.21 8.54
CA LEU A 265 79.91 25.11 9.55
C LEU A 265 80.89 24.39 10.50
N LYS A 266 80.62 23.14 10.88
CA LYS A 266 81.57 22.33 11.67
C LYS A 266 82.85 22.03 10.90
N THR A 267 82.76 21.75 9.59
CA THR A 267 83.94 21.51 8.74
C THR A 267 84.74 22.78 8.44
N GLY A 268 84.09 23.94 8.35
CA GLY A 268 84.76 25.23 8.17
C GLY A 268 85.41 25.80 9.44
N ARG A 269 85.02 25.29 10.62
CA ARG A 269 85.58 25.67 11.93
C ARG A 269 86.88 24.91 12.23
N GLY A 270 87.84 25.00 11.32
CA GLY A 270 89.26 24.72 11.59
C GLY A 270 89.95 25.94 12.25
N PRO A 271 91.21 25.82 12.72
CA PRO A 271 91.87 26.76 13.66
C PRO A 271 92.05 28.23 13.20
N LYS A 272 91.57 28.62 12.00
CA LYS A 272 91.55 30.02 11.52
C LYS A 272 90.27 30.81 11.90
N GLY A 273 89.27 30.19 12.52
CA GLY A 273 87.93 30.77 12.72
C GLY A 273 87.76 31.90 13.75
N ARG A 274 88.82 32.30 14.48
CA ARG A 274 88.70 33.30 15.55
C ARG A 274 88.46 34.74 15.05
N LYS A 275 88.77 35.05 13.78
CA LYS A 275 88.56 36.39 13.18
C LYS A 275 87.15 36.62 12.60
N GLY A 276 86.38 35.56 12.37
CA GLY A 276 85.02 35.68 11.78
C GLY A 276 83.90 35.93 12.78
N ALA A 277 84.14 35.65 14.07
CA ALA A 277 83.13 35.79 15.12
C ALA A 277 82.83 37.26 15.49
N GLU A 278 83.78 38.19 15.31
CA GLU A 278 83.55 39.63 15.55
C GLU A 278 82.71 40.29 14.44
N VAL A 279 82.82 39.83 13.18
CA VAL A 279 82.06 40.43 12.05
C VAL A 279 80.58 40.02 12.08
N LEU A 280 80.26 38.83 12.59
CA LEU A 280 78.88 38.34 12.73
C LEU A 280 78.09 39.03 13.85
N LEU A 281 78.75 39.54 14.88
CA LEU A 281 78.09 40.33 15.94
C LEU A 281 77.71 41.73 15.44
N ALA A 282 78.51 42.35 14.57
CA ALA A 282 78.20 43.66 13.98
C ALA A 282 77.00 43.62 13.00
N GLY A 283 76.82 42.53 12.25
CA GLY A 283 75.68 42.39 11.33
C GLY A 283 74.34 42.03 12.01
N GLY A 284 74.37 41.52 13.24
CA GLY A 284 73.16 41.17 14.00
C GLY A 284 72.37 42.40 14.49
N GLU A 285 73.05 43.52 14.73
CA GLU A 285 72.44 44.75 15.21
C GLU A 285 71.63 45.47 14.10
N ASP A 286 72.05 45.38 12.84
CA ASP A 286 71.32 45.96 11.70
C ASP A 286 70.05 45.19 11.34
N LEU A 287 70.04 43.86 11.52
CA LEU A 287 68.84 43.05 11.30
C LEU A 287 67.77 43.25 12.37
N LEU A 288 68.17 43.50 13.62
CA LEU A 288 67.25 43.87 14.70
C LEU A 288 66.63 45.26 14.48
N ARG A 289 67.32 46.17 13.79
CA ARG A 289 66.78 47.48 13.38
C ARG A 289 65.72 47.39 12.28
N ILE A 290 65.85 46.45 11.34
CA ILE A 290 64.87 46.25 10.26
C ILE A 290 63.58 45.63 10.80
N LEU A 291 63.70 44.68 11.74
CA LEU A 291 62.56 43.98 12.35
C LEU A 291 61.83 44.77 13.45
N SER A 292 62.41 45.85 13.96
CA SER A 292 61.78 46.74 14.95
C SER A 292 61.10 47.97 14.35
N SER A 293 61.03 48.08 13.01
CA SER A 293 60.30 49.15 12.33
C SER A 293 58.78 48.91 12.39
N PRO A 294 57.97 49.89 12.86
CA PRO A 294 56.56 49.69 13.14
C PRO A 294 55.69 49.89 11.90
N THR A 295 55.76 49.00 10.91
CA THR A 295 54.83 49.01 9.78
C THR A 295 54.43 47.60 9.35
N ALA A 296 53.57 46.96 10.15
CA ALA A 296 52.70 45.86 9.70
C ALA A 296 51.59 45.62 10.74
N LYS A 297 50.77 46.65 10.97
CA LYS A 297 49.56 46.54 11.79
C LYS A 297 48.34 46.94 10.96
N MET A 298 48.16 46.36 9.78
CA MET A 298 46.89 46.32 9.04
C MET A 298 46.96 45.21 7.98
N ALA A 299 46.47 44.02 8.31
CA ALA A 299 45.88 43.02 7.41
C ALA A 299 45.22 41.94 8.28
#